data_AF-A0A4Q3R7G5-F1
#
_entry.id   AF-A0A4Q3R7G5-F1
#
_cell.length_a   1.000
_cell.length_b   1.000
_cell.length_c   1.000
_cell.angle_alpha   90.00
_cell.angle_beta   90.00
_cell.angle_gamma   90.00
#
_symmetry.space_group_name_H-M   'P 1'
#
loop_
_entity.id
_entity.type
_entity.pdbx_description
1 polymer ?
#
loop_
_entity_poly.entity_id
_entity_poly.type
_entity_poly.pdbx_seq_one_letter_code
_entity_poly.pdbx_strand_id
1 'polypeptide(L)'
;MSERTEVNTLGEFGLIDHLLKNNEIRNSSTILSAGDDAAVIDQFGRQTVISTDLLLEGIHFDLSYTPLKHLGYKAVVVNLSDIYAMNATPTQIVLSIGFSNRFSLEALEEFYAGVYAACEKYNVDLVGGDTSTSKKGFVISITALGEVAPDAFVKRSGAKSGDLICVSGELGGAFLGLTLLEREKKIFEETGAQPDLEGQS
;
A
#
# COMPACT_ATOMS: atom_id res chain seq x y z
N MET A 1 28.54 17.11 22.08
CA MET A 1 27.17 17.03 21.52
C MET A 1 27.31 16.31 20.20
N SER A 2 26.66 15.15 20.01
CA SER A 2 26.70 14.53 18.67
C SER A 2 25.96 15.46 17.71
N GLU A 3 26.53 15.72 16.54
CA GLU A 3 25.81 16.41 15.48
C GLU A 3 24.56 15.60 15.13
N ARG A 4 23.43 16.30 15.04
CA ARG A 4 22.15 15.71 14.62
C ARG A 4 22.20 15.51 13.10
N THR A 5 22.02 14.29 12.64
CA THR A 5 21.86 13.97 11.22
C THR A 5 20.40 14.16 10.82
N GLU A 6 20.13 14.98 9.80
CA GLU A 6 18.78 15.14 9.25
C GLU A 6 18.45 14.00 8.28
N VAL A 7 17.24 13.45 8.39
CA VAL A 7 16.80 12.26 7.63
C VAL A 7 16.81 12.50 6.12
N ASN A 8 16.52 13.73 5.68
CA ASN A 8 16.51 14.09 4.26
C ASN A 8 17.86 13.88 3.56
N THR A 9 18.97 13.82 4.30
CA THR A 9 20.30 13.57 3.75
C THR A 9 20.51 12.13 3.29
N LEU A 10 19.70 11.19 3.81
CA LEU A 10 19.80 9.76 3.47
C LEU A 10 18.88 9.37 2.31
N GLY A 11 17.83 10.15 2.05
CA GLY A 11 16.72 9.73 1.19
C GLY A 11 15.96 8.53 1.78
N GLU A 12 14.96 8.03 1.07
CA GLU A 12 14.11 6.92 1.54
C GLU A 12 14.90 5.61 1.64
N PHE A 13 15.47 5.13 0.52
CA PHE A 13 16.20 3.86 0.49
C PHE A 13 17.42 3.87 1.43
N GLY A 14 18.18 4.96 1.47
CA GLY A 14 19.31 5.09 2.39
C GLY A 14 18.90 5.10 3.86
N LEU A 15 17.72 5.64 4.19
CA LEU A 15 17.16 5.54 5.54
C LEU A 15 16.75 4.11 5.86
N ILE A 16 16.05 3.42 4.96
CA ILE A 16 15.64 2.03 5.15
C ILE A 16 16.86 1.15 5.39
N ASP A 17 17.88 1.25 4.53
CA ASP A 17 19.14 0.52 4.68
C ASP A 17 19.80 0.81 6.04
N HIS A 18 19.82 2.09 6.44
CA HIS A 18 20.39 2.48 7.74
C HIS A 18 19.63 1.89 8.92
N LEU A 19 18.30 1.86 8.87
CA LEU A 19 17.46 1.32 9.94
C LEU A 19 17.55 -0.21 10.02
N LEU A 20 17.71 -0.88 8.87
CA LEU A 20 17.77 -2.34 8.77
C LEU A 20 19.17 -2.92 8.91
N LYS A 21 20.24 -2.10 8.88
CA LYS A 21 21.64 -2.57 8.89
C LYS A 21 22.01 -3.54 10.03
N ASN A 22 21.30 -3.46 11.16
CA ASN A 22 21.53 -4.28 12.35
C ASN A 22 20.43 -5.34 12.55
N ASN A 23 19.57 -5.56 11.56
CA ASN A 23 18.50 -6.55 11.63
C ASN A 23 19.08 -7.96 11.44
N GLU A 24 19.17 -8.71 12.54
CA GLU A 24 19.63 -10.10 12.53
C GLU A 24 18.45 -11.07 12.54
N ILE A 25 18.40 -11.97 11.56
CA ILE A 25 17.39 -13.03 11.50
C ILE A 25 17.70 -14.08 12.57
N ARG A 26 16.77 -14.25 13.52
CA ARG A 26 16.87 -15.24 14.62
C ARG A 26 15.99 -16.47 14.44
N ASN A 27 14.92 -16.33 13.66
CA ASN A 27 13.94 -17.40 13.45
C ASN A 27 14.27 -18.14 12.15
N SER A 28 14.48 -19.45 12.23
CA SER A 28 14.76 -20.30 11.06
C SER A 28 13.61 -20.37 10.06
N SER A 29 12.40 -19.98 10.47
CA SER A 29 11.24 -19.83 9.57
C SER A 29 11.36 -18.64 8.63
N THR A 30 12.26 -17.67 8.86
CA THR A 30 12.41 -16.53 7.96
C THR A 30 13.23 -16.92 6.74
N ILE A 31 12.58 -17.03 5.58
CA ILE A 31 13.21 -17.40 4.31
C ILE A 31 13.72 -16.18 3.56
N LEU A 32 12.92 -15.10 3.55
CA LEU A 32 13.28 -13.80 2.98
C LEU A 32 12.90 -12.70 3.97
N SER A 33 13.85 -11.82 4.27
CA SER A 33 13.65 -10.67 5.15
C SER A 33 13.38 -9.40 4.35
N ALA A 34 13.32 -8.25 5.02
CA ALA A 34 13.12 -6.95 4.40
C ALA A 34 14.19 -6.64 3.33
N GLY A 35 13.78 -5.95 2.26
CA GLY A 35 14.65 -5.59 1.12
C GLY A 35 14.11 -6.03 -0.26
N ASP A 36 13.02 -6.80 -0.29
CA ASP A 36 12.25 -7.14 -1.49
C ASP A 36 10.82 -6.55 -1.40
N ASP A 37 9.93 -6.85 -2.35
CA ASP A 37 8.52 -6.39 -2.30
C ASP A 37 7.77 -6.92 -1.06
N ALA A 38 8.15 -8.10 -0.55
CA ALA A 38 7.56 -8.67 0.66
C ALA A 38 8.53 -9.61 1.38
N ALA A 39 8.27 -9.87 2.66
CA ALA A 39 8.96 -10.91 3.42
C ALA A 39 8.35 -12.29 3.13
N VAL A 40 9.15 -13.35 3.29
CA VAL A 40 8.68 -14.74 3.17
C VAL A 40 9.04 -15.51 4.44
N ILE A 41 8.03 -16.14 5.04
CA ILE A 41 8.21 -17.05 6.18
C ILE A 41 7.73 -18.45 5.83
N ASP A 42 8.42 -19.47 6.30
CA ASP A 42 8.01 -20.88 6.18
C ASP A 42 7.45 -21.39 7.51
N GLN A 43 6.25 -21.94 7.44
CA GLN A 43 5.60 -22.62 8.56
C GLN A 43 5.33 -24.08 8.19
N PHE A 44 6.32 -24.93 8.44
CA PHE A 44 6.23 -26.37 8.22
C PHE A 44 5.96 -26.72 6.74
N GLY A 45 6.69 -26.08 5.82
CA GLY A 45 6.58 -26.31 4.37
C GLY A 45 5.47 -25.51 3.69
N ARG A 46 4.80 -24.61 4.40
CA ARG A 46 3.91 -23.61 3.82
C ARG A 46 4.60 -22.25 3.87
N GLN A 47 4.88 -21.67 2.71
CA GLN A 47 5.51 -20.36 2.61
C GLN A 47 4.44 -19.27 2.52
N THR A 48 4.49 -18.35 3.48
CA THR A 48 3.61 -17.19 3.55
C THR A 48 4.41 -15.94 3.17
N VAL A 49 3.88 -15.19 2.22
CA VAL A 49 4.39 -13.90 1.77
C VAL A 49 3.65 -12.80 2.52
N ILE A 50 4.39 -11.82 3.05
CA ILE A 50 3.84 -10.78 3.93
C ILE A 50 4.37 -9.42 3.49
N SER A 51 3.47 -8.51 3.08
CA SER A 51 3.78 -7.10 2.84
C SER A 51 2.93 -6.20 3.73
N THR A 52 3.40 -4.98 3.98
CA THR A 52 2.67 -3.95 4.73
C THR A 52 2.94 -2.58 4.16
N ASP A 53 1.87 -1.85 3.86
CA ASP A 53 1.94 -0.45 3.45
C ASP A 53 1.24 0.49 4.43
N LEU A 54 1.68 1.75 4.37
CA LEU A 54 1.04 2.89 5.00
C LEU A 54 0.49 3.85 3.93
N LEU A 55 -0.80 4.16 4.02
CA LEU A 55 -1.42 5.23 3.26
C LEU A 55 -1.80 6.37 4.22
N LEU A 56 -1.15 7.50 4.01
CA LEU A 56 -1.30 8.71 4.81
C LEU A 56 -2.00 9.79 4.00
N GLU A 57 -3.05 10.38 4.56
CA GLU A 57 -3.73 11.53 3.99
C GLU A 57 -2.74 12.70 3.75
N GLY A 58 -2.85 13.34 2.60
CA GLY A 58 -1.97 14.43 2.16
C GLY A 58 -0.63 13.96 1.60
N ILE A 59 -0.35 12.65 1.63
CA ILE A 59 0.84 12.03 1.03
C ILE A 59 0.44 11.04 -0.07
N HIS A 60 -0.46 10.10 0.26
CA HIS A 60 -0.84 8.99 -0.65
C HIS A 60 -2.24 9.15 -1.25
N PHE A 61 -3.06 10.00 -0.64
CA PHE A 61 -4.40 10.34 -1.08
C PHE A 61 -4.82 11.69 -0.52
N ASP A 62 -5.81 12.31 -1.15
CA ASP A 62 -6.44 13.53 -0.69
C ASP A 62 -7.96 13.36 -0.74
N LEU A 63 -8.62 13.63 0.39
CA LEU A 63 -10.06 13.42 0.54
C LEU A 63 -10.91 14.46 -0.21
N SER A 64 -10.31 15.54 -0.72
CA SER A 64 -11.01 16.50 -1.58
C SER A 64 -11.41 15.91 -2.93
N TYR A 65 -10.68 14.88 -3.41
CA TYR A 65 -10.92 14.26 -4.71
C TYR A 65 -10.85 12.72 -4.70
N THR A 66 -10.63 12.10 -3.55
CA THR A 66 -10.62 10.64 -3.39
C THR A 66 -11.84 10.20 -2.58
N PRO A 67 -12.93 9.74 -3.22
CA PRO A 67 -14.08 9.25 -2.48
C PRO A 67 -13.71 8.04 -1.61
N LEU A 68 -14.35 7.92 -0.45
CA LEU A 68 -13.93 6.98 0.59
C LEU A 68 -14.05 5.53 0.14
N LYS A 69 -15.09 5.19 -0.64
CA LYS A 69 -15.22 3.86 -1.23
C LYS A 69 -14.05 3.51 -2.16
N HIS A 70 -13.61 4.44 -2.99
CA HIS A 70 -12.46 4.23 -3.87
C HIS A 70 -11.16 4.16 -3.07
N LEU A 71 -11.03 4.94 -1.99
CA LEU A 71 -9.89 4.87 -1.08
C LEU A 71 -9.78 3.51 -0.41
N GLY A 72 -10.89 2.96 0.12
CA GLY A 72 -10.93 1.63 0.71
C GLY A 72 -10.53 0.53 -0.27
N TYR A 73 -11.07 0.59 -1.49
CA TYR A 73 -10.70 -0.35 -2.54
C TYR A 73 -9.20 -0.23 -2.91
N LYS A 74 -8.70 0.99 -3.13
CA LYS A 74 -7.29 1.26 -3.43
C LYS A 74 -6.38 0.72 -2.32
N ALA A 75 -6.75 0.93 -1.07
CA ALA A 75 -5.94 0.54 0.08
C ALA A 75 -5.63 -0.97 0.07
N VAL A 76 -6.66 -1.80 -0.19
CA VAL A 76 -6.47 -3.24 -0.33
C VAL A 76 -5.61 -3.57 -1.54
N VAL A 77 -5.95 -3.07 -2.73
CA VAL A 77 -5.30 -3.47 -3.99
C VAL A 77 -3.82 -3.12 -4.04
N VAL A 78 -3.42 -1.97 -3.49
CA VAL A 78 -2.00 -1.61 -3.42
C VAL A 78 -1.19 -2.67 -2.66
N ASN A 79 -1.70 -3.13 -1.52
CA ASN A 79 -1.01 -4.16 -0.71
C ASN A 79 -1.05 -5.54 -1.36
N LEU A 80 -2.12 -5.89 -2.09
CA LEU A 80 -2.16 -7.15 -2.84
C LEU A 80 -1.15 -7.15 -4.00
N SER A 81 -0.82 -5.98 -4.55
CA SER A 81 0.14 -5.85 -5.66
C SER A 81 1.51 -6.40 -5.28
N ASP A 82 2.00 -6.13 -4.07
CA ASP A 82 3.28 -6.65 -3.60
C ASP A 82 3.29 -8.17 -3.47
N ILE A 83 2.18 -8.75 -3.02
CA ILE A 83 2.03 -10.20 -2.92
C ILE A 83 2.07 -10.83 -4.32
N TYR A 84 1.39 -10.23 -5.30
CA TYR A 84 1.46 -10.68 -6.70
C TYR A 84 2.85 -10.50 -7.31
N ALA A 85 3.56 -9.40 -6.98
CA ALA A 85 4.91 -9.14 -7.45
C ALA A 85 5.89 -10.25 -7.01
N MET A 86 5.61 -10.89 -5.87
CA MET A 86 6.37 -12.01 -5.31
C MET A 86 5.93 -13.38 -5.87
N ASN A 87 5.07 -13.42 -6.89
CA ASN A 87 4.49 -14.64 -7.46
C ASN A 87 3.69 -15.47 -6.44
N ALA A 88 3.05 -14.80 -5.49
CA ALA A 88 2.20 -15.41 -4.47
C ALA A 88 0.72 -15.14 -4.73
N THR A 89 -0.14 -16.00 -4.18
CA THR A 89 -1.59 -15.82 -4.20
C THR A 89 -2.02 -15.16 -2.90
N PRO A 90 -2.59 -13.94 -2.92
CA PRO A 90 -3.08 -13.31 -1.70
C PRO A 90 -4.24 -14.10 -1.08
N THR A 91 -4.31 -14.10 0.25
CA THR A 91 -5.29 -14.89 1.00
C THR A 91 -6.00 -14.06 2.07
N GLN A 92 -5.26 -13.28 2.86
CA GLN A 92 -5.84 -12.50 3.95
C GLN A 92 -5.22 -11.10 4.04
N ILE A 93 -5.95 -10.19 4.65
CA ILE A 93 -5.46 -8.87 5.03
C ILE A 93 -5.80 -8.54 6.49
N VAL A 94 -4.97 -7.70 7.10
CA VAL A 94 -5.24 -7.02 8.37
C VAL A 94 -5.26 -5.52 8.09
N LEU A 95 -6.27 -4.81 8.56
CA LEU A 95 -6.46 -3.38 8.28
C LEU A 95 -6.50 -2.57 9.58
N SER A 96 -5.52 -1.71 9.77
CA SER A 96 -5.48 -0.76 10.88
C SER A 96 -5.77 0.66 10.40
N ILE A 97 -6.66 1.36 11.08
CA ILE A 97 -7.04 2.73 10.74
C ILE A 97 -6.87 3.70 11.91
N GLY A 98 -6.40 4.91 11.60
CA GLY A 98 -6.31 6.03 12.52
C GLY A 98 -7.03 7.24 11.95
N PHE A 99 -8.06 7.76 12.61
CA PHE A 99 -8.81 8.92 12.10
C PHE A 99 -9.18 9.91 13.21
N SER A 100 -9.50 11.14 12.82
CA SER A 100 -9.96 12.17 13.77
C SER A 100 -11.49 12.16 13.91
N ASN A 101 -12.02 12.85 14.92
CA ASN A 101 -13.46 12.96 15.17
C ASN A 101 -14.27 13.70 14.08
N ARG A 102 -13.64 14.16 12.99
CA ARG A 102 -14.35 14.75 11.84
C ARG A 102 -15.02 13.70 10.94
N PHE A 103 -14.64 12.43 11.06
CA PHE A 103 -15.27 11.35 10.31
C PHE A 103 -16.52 10.86 11.03
N SER A 104 -17.62 10.76 10.30
CA SER A 104 -18.84 10.12 10.78
C SER A 104 -18.75 8.60 10.65
N LEU A 105 -19.71 7.89 11.23
CA LEU A 105 -19.84 6.45 11.05
C LEU A 105 -20.05 6.10 9.57
N GLU A 106 -20.94 6.82 8.90
CA GLU A 106 -21.31 6.58 7.50
C GLU A 106 -20.11 6.76 6.56
N ALA A 107 -19.23 7.71 6.86
CA ALA A 107 -17.98 7.90 6.11
C ALA A 107 -17.05 6.67 6.24
N LEU A 108 -16.96 6.10 7.44
CA LEU A 108 -16.18 4.88 7.66
C LEU A 108 -16.85 3.65 7.04
N GLU A 109 -18.17 3.55 7.10
CA GLU A 109 -18.93 2.50 6.40
C GLU A 109 -18.72 2.58 4.88
N GLU A 110 -18.69 3.77 4.30
CA GLU A 110 -18.38 3.96 2.88
C GLU A 110 -16.96 3.51 2.54
N PHE A 111 -15.98 3.86 3.38
CA PHE A 111 -14.60 3.37 3.25
C PHE A 111 -14.55 1.84 3.29
N TYR A 112 -15.20 1.21 4.29
CA TYR A 112 -15.26 -0.24 4.42
C TYR A 112 -16.03 -0.91 3.29
N ALA A 113 -17.05 -0.28 2.72
CA ALA A 113 -17.71 -0.78 1.50
C ALA A 113 -16.72 -0.90 0.33
N GLY A 114 -15.74 -0.01 0.25
CA GLY A 114 -14.62 -0.10 -0.68
C GLY A 114 -13.69 -1.27 -0.39
N VAL A 115 -13.30 -1.42 0.88
CA VAL A 115 -12.47 -2.54 1.36
C VAL A 115 -13.13 -3.87 1.03
N TYR A 116 -14.40 -4.06 1.38
CA TYR A 116 -15.14 -5.29 1.12
C TYR A 116 -15.29 -5.57 -0.38
N ALA A 117 -15.51 -4.55 -1.21
CA ALA A 117 -15.57 -4.72 -2.66
C ALA A 117 -14.23 -5.22 -3.23
N ALA A 118 -13.09 -4.77 -2.68
CA ALA A 118 -11.79 -5.33 -3.06
C ALA A 118 -11.62 -6.76 -2.54
N CYS A 119 -11.93 -7.01 -1.27
CA CYS A 119 -11.88 -8.35 -0.68
C CYS A 119 -12.67 -9.38 -1.49
N GLU A 120 -13.92 -9.06 -1.85
CA GLU A 120 -14.77 -9.92 -2.67
C GLU A 120 -14.17 -10.16 -4.06
N LYS A 121 -13.70 -9.10 -4.73
CA LYS A 121 -13.15 -9.20 -6.09
C LYS A 121 -11.88 -10.05 -6.17
N TYR A 122 -11.00 -9.94 -5.19
CA TYR A 122 -9.72 -10.65 -5.17
C TYR A 122 -9.76 -11.92 -4.31
N ASN A 123 -10.93 -12.28 -3.77
CA ASN A 123 -11.14 -13.45 -2.91
C ASN A 123 -10.14 -13.49 -1.74
N VAL A 124 -10.04 -12.38 -1.01
CA VAL A 124 -9.19 -12.24 0.19
C VAL A 124 -10.03 -11.89 1.41
N ASP A 125 -9.67 -12.44 2.56
CA ASP A 125 -10.40 -12.22 3.80
C ASP A 125 -9.82 -11.04 4.60
N LEU A 126 -10.68 -10.14 5.07
CA LEU A 126 -10.30 -9.19 6.11
C LEU A 126 -10.41 -9.88 7.48
N VAL A 127 -9.26 -10.22 8.08
CA VAL A 127 -9.21 -11.09 9.28
C VAL A 127 -8.91 -10.38 10.59
N GLY A 128 -8.64 -9.07 10.54
CA GLY A 128 -8.37 -8.30 11.75
C GLY A 128 -7.95 -6.87 11.46
N GLY A 129 -7.56 -6.17 12.53
CA GLY A 129 -7.20 -4.78 12.45
C GLY A 129 -7.08 -4.10 13.80
N ASP A 130 -6.74 -2.83 13.75
CA ASP A 130 -6.83 -1.91 14.88
C ASP A 130 -7.57 -0.63 14.46
N THR A 131 -8.20 0.04 15.41
CA THR A 131 -8.87 1.32 15.15
C THR A 131 -8.54 2.30 16.26
N SER A 132 -7.94 3.43 15.87
CA SER A 132 -7.44 4.42 16.82
C SER A 132 -7.73 5.86 16.39
N THR A 133 -7.55 6.78 17.33
CA THR A 133 -7.68 8.22 17.05
C THR A 133 -6.37 8.79 16.51
N SER A 134 -6.44 9.51 15.40
CA SER A 134 -5.32 10.27 14.82
C SER A 134 -5.57 11.77 14.89
N LYS A 135 -4.53 12.54 15.28
CA LYS A 135 -4.57 14.01 15.28
C LYS A 135 -4.16 14.64 13.94
N LYS A 136 -3.60 13.86 13.03
CA LYS A 136 -2.86 14.36 11.85
C LYS A 136 -3.57 14.07 10.52
N GLY A 137 -4.75 13.47 10.55
CA GLY A 137 -5.50 13.05 9.36
C GLY A 137 -5.83 11.56 9.40
N PHE A 138 -6.36 11.06 8.29
CA PHE A 138 -6.69 9.66 8.11
C PHE A 138 -5.42 8.87 7.76
N VAL A 139 -5.11 7.88 8.60
CA VAL A 139 -4.00 6.95 8.49
C VAL A 139 -4.59 5.57 8.23
N ILE A 140 -4.08 4.89 7.22
CA ILE A 140 -4.46 3.53 6.86
C ILE A 140 -3.18 2.71 6.81
N SER A 141 -3.15 1.59 7.52
CA SER A 141 -2.10 0.59 7.43
C SER A 141 -2.74 -0.74 7.09
N ILE A 142 -2.22 -1.41 6.08
CA ILE A 142 -2.71 -2.75 5.72
C ILE A 142 -1.51 -3.68 5.71
N THR A 143 -1.72 -4.88 6.23
CA THR A 143 -0.80 -6.00 6.05
C THR A 143 -1.50 -7.02 5.18
N ALA A 144 -0.92 -7.35 4.03
CA ALA A 144 -1.39 -8.43 3.17
C ALA A 144 -0.59 -9.71 3.43
N LEU A 145 -1.29 -10.83 3.43
CA LEU A 145 -0.74 -12.17 3.49
C LEU A 145 -1.09 -12.88 2.19
N GLY A 146 -0.14 -13.66 1.69
CA GLY A 146 -0.37 -14.59 0.59
C GLY A 146 0.39 -15.89 0.78
N GLU A 147 0.05 -16.86 -0.03
CA GLU A 147 0.67 -18.17 -0.04
C GLU A 147 1.42 -18.39 -1.35
N VAL A 148 2.55 -19.07 -1.24
CA VAL A 148 3.37 -19.45 -2.39
C VAL A 148 3.88 -20.87 -2.18
N ALA A 149 3.96 -21.63 -3.27
CA ALA A 149 4.59 -22.93 -3.21
C ALA A 149 6.07 -22.78 -2.80
N PRO A 150 6.63 -23.73 -2.04
CA PRO A 150 8.05 -23.69 -1.70
C PRO A 150 8.92 -23.47 -2.94
N ASP A 151 9.84 -22.50 -2.83
CA ASP A 151 10.80 -22.12 -3.87
C ASP A 151 10.19 -21.51 -5.16
N ALA A 152 8.90 -21.17 -5.15
CA ALA A 152 8.22 -20.55 -6.29
C ALA A 152 8.12 -19.02 -6.21
N PHE A 153 8.47 -18.41 -5.08
CA PHE A 153 8.47 -16.95 -4.95
C PHE A 153 9.60 -16.34 -5.79
N VAL A 154 9.35 -15.15 -6.32
CA VAL A 154 10.35 -14.40 -7.10
C VAL A 154 10.99 -13.30 -6.24
N LYS A 155 12.19 -12.88 -6.63
CA LYS A 155 12.96 -11.83 -5.95
C LYS A 155 13.42 -10.80 -6.95
N ARG A 156 13.53 -9.54 -6.54
CA ARG A 156 14.16 -8.47 -7.36
C ARG A 156 15.59 -8.81 -7.78
N SER A 157 16.31 -9.60 -6.98
CA SER A 157 17.69 -10.02 -7.24
C SER A 157 17.87 -11.18 -8.22
N GLY A 158 16.79 -11.68 -8.84
CA GLY A 158 16.83 -12.86 -9.72
C GLY A 158 17.26 -12.62 -11.17
N ALA A 159 17.27 -11.37 -11.64
CA ALA A 159 17.51 -11.03 -13.04
C ALA A 159 18.94 -11.35 -13.51
N LYS A 160 19.07 -11.82 -14.76
CA LYS A 160 20.33 -12.22 -15.41
C LYS A 160 20.55 -11.49 -16.73
N SER A 161 21.80 -11.44 -17.17
CA SER A 161 22.12 -10.90 -18.50
C SER A 161 21.46 -11.74 -19.59
N GLY A 162 20.77 -11.07 -20.50
CA GLY A 162 19.98 -11.71 -21.56
C GLY A 162 18.49 -11.85 -21.24
N ASP A 163 18.07 -11.57 -20.01
CA ASP A 163 16.64 -11.55 -19.66
C ASP A 163 15.92 -10.37 -20.35
N LEU A 164 14.66 -10.57 -20.67
CA LEU A 164 13.79 -9.52 -21.19
C LEU A 164 13.22 -8.69 -20.03
N ILE A 165 13.11 -7.38 -20.24
CA ILE A 165 12.36 -6.49 -19.36
C ILE A 165 10.95 -6.34 -19.94
N CYS A 166 9.96 -6.79 -19.18
CA CYS A 166 8.56 -6.75 -19.55
C CYS A 166 7.77 -5.90 -18.54
N VAL A 167 6.69 -5.29 -18.99
CA VAL A 167 5.74 -4.55 -18.14
C VAL A 167 4.33 -5.03 -18.45
N SER A 168 3.47 -5.05 -17.44
CA SER A 168 2.04 -5.36 -17.59
C SER A 168 1.20 -4.09 -17.57
N GLY A 169 0.06 -4.11 -18.26
CA GLY A 169 -0.89 -3.00 -18.29
C GLY A 169 -0.35 -1.75 -18.97
N GLU A 170 -0.87 -0.59 -18.56
CA GLU A 170 -0.53 0.72 -19.09
C GLU A 170 0.25 1.54 -18.04
N LEU A 171 1.29 2.25 -18.48
CA LEU A 171 2.12 3.07 -17.61
C LEU A 171 1.76 4.55 -17.73
N GLY A 172 1.78 5.28 -16.60
CA GLY A 172 1.59 6.74 -16.56
C GLY A 172 0.16 7.20 -16.32
N GLY A 173 -0.85 6.33 -16.43
CA GLY A 173 -2.26 6.69 -16.20
C GLY A 173 -2.52 7.27 -14.79
N ALA A 174 -1.93 6.68 -13.75
CA ALA A 174 -2.06 7.17 -12.38
C ALA A 174 -1.46 8.58 -12.19
N PHE A 175 -0.33 8.88 -12.86
CA PHE A 175 0.32 10.19 -12.79
C PHE A 175 -0.49 11.26 -13.52
N LEU A 176 -1.00 10.94 -14.71
CA LEU A 176 -1.88 11.84 -15.45
C LEU A 176 -3.18 12.12 -14.68
N GLY A 177 -3.79 11.07 -14.11
CA GLY A 177 -4.97 11.20 -13.26
C GLY A 177 -4.72 12.11 -12.06
N LEU A 178 -3.61 11.94 -11.34
CA LEU A 178 -3.22 12.82 -10.24
C LEU A 178 -3.08 14.28 -10.70
N THR A 179 -2.39 14.52 -11.82
CA THR A 179 -2.18 15.88 -12.35
C THR A 179 -3.51 16.57 -12.67
N LEU A 180 -4.48 15.83 -13.21
CA LEU A 180 -5.83 16.35 -13.47
C LEU A 180 -6.55 16.67 -12.15
N LEU A 181 -6.55 15.76 -11.18
CA LEU A 181 -7.21 15.97 -9.89
C LEU A 181 -6.63 17.15 -9.11
N GLU A 182 -5.30 17.32 -9.11
CA GLU A 182 -4.63 18.47 -8.49
C GLU A 182 -4.99 19.79 -9.17
N ARG A 183 -5.07 19.78 -10.50
CA ARG A 183 -5.50 20.96 -11.27
C ARG A 183 -6.94 21.34 -10.92
N GLU A 184 -7.86 20.39 -10.93
CA GLU A 184 -9.28 20.65 -10.63
C GLU A 184 -9.48 21.09 -9.18
N LYS A 185 -8.75 20.48 -8.24
CA LYS A 185 -8.73 20.93 -6.84
C LYS A 185 -8.34 22.40 -6.73
N LYS A 186 -7.28 22.82 -7.42
CA LYS A 186 -6.84 24.22 -7.42
C LYS A 186 -7.89 25.17 -8.01
N ILE A 187 -8.53 24.78 -9.10
CA ILE A 187 -9.62 25.57 -9.72
C ILE A 187 -10.80 25.70 -8.75
N PHE A 188 -11.18 24.61 -8.08
CA PHE A 188 -12.24 24.61 -7.07
C PHE A 188 -11.90 25.53 -5.89
N GLU A 189 -10.67 25.48 -5.38
CA GLU A 189 -10.20 26.36 -4.29
C GLU A 189 -10.22 27.85 -4.69
N GLU A 190 -9.93 28.17 -5.96
CA GLU A 190 -9.90 29.55 -6.47
C GLU A 190 -11.29 30.09 -6.83
N THR A 191 -12.20 29.26 -7.32
CA THR A 191 -13.45 29.70 -7.98
C THR A 191 -14.74 29.13 -7.37
N GLY A 192 -14.65 28.05 -6.59
CA GLY A 192 -15.81 27.28 -6.12
C GLY A 192 -16.52 26.45 -7.21
N ALA A 193 -16.02 26.47 -8.46
CA ALA A 193 -16.61 25.70 -9.56
C ALA A 193 -16.26 24.20 -9.43
N GLN A 194 -17.26 23.33 -9.59
CA GLN A 194 -17.05 21.89 -9.67
C GLN A 194 -16.74 21.48 -11.12
N PRO A 195 -15.79 20.56 -11.34
CA PRO A 195 -15.49 20.05 -12.67
C PRO A 195 -16.70 19.30 -13.26
N ASP A 196 -17.04 19.62 -14.51
CA ASP A 196 -18.01 18.87 -15.30
C ASP A 196 -17.30 17.65 -15.91
N LEU A 197 -17.53 16.49 -15.30
CA LEU A 197 -16.99 15.20 -15.75
C LEU A 197 -18.05 14.36 -16.48
N GLU A 198 -19.21 14.92 -16.81
CA GLU A 198 -20.22 14.18 -17.59
C GLU A 198 -19.68 13.88 -19.00
N GLY A 199 -19.73 12.59 -19.39
CA GLY A 199 -19.42 12.15 -20.76
C GLY A 199 -17.92 11.97 -21.10
N GLN A 200 -17.01 12.11 -20.14
CA GLN A 200 -15.59 11.77 -20.31
C GLN A 200 -15.39 10.30 -19.87
N SER A 201 -15.55 9.37 -20.81
CA SER A 201 -15.27 7.92 -20.62
C SER A 201 -13.89 7.54 -21.13
#